data_AF-C8WJZ8-F1
#
_entry.id   AF-C8WJZ8-F1
#
_cell.length_a   1.000
_cell.length_b   1.000
_cell.length_c   1.000
_cell.angle_alpha   90.00
_cell.angle_beta   90.00
_cell.angle_gamma   90.00
#
_symmetry.space_group_name_H-M   'P 1'
#
loop_
_entity.id
_entity.type
_entity.pdbx_description
1 polymer ?
#
loop_
_entity_poly.entity_id
_entity_poly.type
_entity_poly.pdbx_seq_one_letter_code
_entity_poly.pdbx_strand_id
1 'polypeptide(L)'
;MHLASAAALLAAAALAVLFAFPLSAQAMEVERWTAQPNDDALEKVMGATPTRVTWQGQTAEDESLSALAIDLPEGSSVDAENVKVTVMNGLDRLDVASKVQVDGGSLVTVTFPEATPAGSLVMVECNRTLLPGDGGTFGLTGSYTTADGQTLDMPATDKTFDVVSTSPAEQLSTWLGMQDWVKAWNSNKFLHLFFDPSIIVTSVPVVFSGWLIAIALVIVSFPLAIPIGLLWSFMRMAKSRVPRALGATYINIVRGTPLFLQIYIAFFGLPLLGIKMDLFVLGAIVLVLNSSAYLAEIFRAGIQSINGGQFEAARSLGMNGAQTMFYVIIPQTVRRVIPTMTSEFILMYKDTSLLAAVGVMEIMMYAKTITAATGNVTPYIVAAGFYLIVTIPMTKLINSMEQRMAGGRKKRKKGVTITSEEAVLPDSDAAVSKSLRMSETLAGSNHISH
;
A
#
# COMPACT_ATOMS: atom_id res chain seq x y z
N MET A 1 81.53 46.89 -3.18
CA MET A 1 80.18 47.38 -2.81
C MET A 1 79.23 47.59 -4.00
N HIS A 2 79.65 47.51 -5.27
CA HIS A 2 78.77 47.78 -6.41
C HIS A 2 77.90 46.61 -6.92
N LEU A 3 78.32 45.34 -6.73
CA LEU A 3 77.56 44.17 -7.20
C LEU A 3 76.31 43.85 -6.34
N ALA A 4 76.39 44.06 -5.03
CA ALA A 4 75.24 43.82 -4.12
C ALA A 4 74.09 44.83 -4.33
N SER A 5 74.41 46.06 -4.73
CA SER A 5 73.40 47.10 -5.00
C SER A 5 72.67 46.85 -6.32
N ALA A 6 73.36 46.33 -7.34
CA ALA A 6 72.72 45.97 -8.61
C ALA A 6 71.78 44.77 -8.49
N ALA A 7 72.14 43.76 -7.69
CA ALA A 7 71.29 42.61 -7.42
C ALA A 7 70.03 42.99 -6.61
N ALA A 8 70.15 43.91 -5.65
CA ALA A 8 69.01 44.41 -4.89
C ALA A 8 68.03 45.23 -5.75
N LEU A 9 68.55 46.02 -6.71
CA LEU A 9 67.72 46.77 -7.66
C LEU A 9 67.00 45.86 -8.67
N LEU A 10 67.66 44.80 -9.16
CA LEU A 10 67.03 43.80 -10.01
C LEU A 10 65.98 42.96 -9.27
N ALA A 11 66.22 42.61 -8.01
CA ALA A 11 65.23 41.93 -7.17
C ALA A 11 64.04 42.83 -6.85
N ALA A 12 64.25 44.12 -6.57
CA ALA A 12 63.18 45.09 -6.34
C ALA A 12 62.37 45.38 -7.62
N ALA A 13 63.02 45.42 -8.80
CA ALA A 13 62.34 45.54 -10.07
C ALA A 13 61.52 44.28 -10.43
N ALA A 14 62.05 43.08 -10.15
CA ALA A 14 61.30 41.83 -10.32
C ALA A 14 60.12 41.72 -9.35
N LEU A 15 60.27 42.21 -8.11
CA LEU A 15 59.19 42.26 -7.12
C LEU A 15 58.13 43.32 -7.49
N ALA A 16 58.53 44.46 -8.07
CA ALA A 16 57.60 45.48 -8.54
C ALA A 16 56.81 45.03 -9.78
N VAL A 17 57.40 44.20 -10.66
CA VAL A 17 56.69 43.59 -11.78
C VAL A 17 55.67 42.52 -11.31
N LEU A 18 55.93 41.85 -10.17
CA LEU A 18 54.97 40.95 -9.52
C LEU A 18 53.76 41.68 -8.91
N PHE A 19 53.87 42.98 -8.62
CA PHE A 19 52.77 43.82 -8.09
C PHE A 19 52.14 44.76 -9.13
N ALA A 20 52.66 44.81 -10.37
CA ALA A 20 52.19 45.70 -11.43
C ALA A 20 51.16 45.07 -12.38
N PHE A 21 50.85 43.78 -12.21
CA PHE A 21 49.66 43.19 -12.82
C PHE A 21 48.54 43.24 -11.79
N PRO A 22 47.46 44.01 -12.01
CA PRO A 22 46.23 43.72 -11.29
C PRO A 22 45.90 42.26 -11.59
N LEU A 23 45.87 41.42 -10.56
CA LEU A 23 45.10 40.19 -10.59
C LEU A 23 43.65 40.65 -10.80
N SER A 24 43.25 40.75 -12.07
CA SER A 24 41.85 40.92 -12.42
C SER A 24 41.19 39.69 -11.84
N ALA A 25 40.34 39.87 -10.83
CA ALA A 25 39.58 38.79 -10.24
C ALA A 25 38.52 38.37 -11.27
N GLN A 26 38.95 37.63 -12.28
CA GLN A 26 38.13 37.05 -13.35
C GLN A 26 37.38 35.83 -12.81
N ALA A 27 36.56 36.05 -11.79
CA ALA A 27 35.76 34.99 -11.23
C ALA A 27 34.35 35.53 -11.01
N MET A 28 33.44 35.07 -11.86
CA MET A 28 32.01 35.09 -11.59
C MET A 28 31.73 34.68 -10.14
N GLU A 29 30.81 35.36 -9.46
CA GLU A 29 30.35 34.96 -8.13
C GLU A 29 29.06 34.14 -8.24
N VAL A 30 29.04 32.94 -7.68
CA VAL A 30 27.81 32.15 -7.58
C VAL A 30 27.01 32.66 -6.39
N GLU A 31 25.83 33.22 -6.64
CA GLU A 31 24.93 33.73 -5.58
C GLU A 31 23.99 32.64 -5.05
N ARG A 32 23.51 31.76 -5.95
CA ARG A 32 22.49 30.77 -5.61
C ARG A 32 22.73 29.43 -6.29
N TRP A 33 22.63 28.37 -5.50
CA TRP A 33 22.51 26.99 -5.94
C TRP A 33 21.55 26.28 -5.00
N THR A 34 20.30 26.12 -5.42
CA THR A 34 19.22 25.60 -4.55
C THR A 34 18.22 24.79 -5.34
N ALA A 35 17.65 23.75 -4.74
CA ALA A 35 16.47 23.07 -5.24
C ALA A 35 15.23 23.44 -4.39
N GLN A 36 14.07 23.53 -5.03
CA GLN A 36 12.82 23.88 -4.37
C GLN A 36 12.24 22.67 -3.61
N PRO A 37 11.78 22.84 -2.36
CA PRO A 37 11.06 21.78 -1.67
C PRO A 37 9.82 21.31 -2.43
N ASN A 38 9.56 20.01 -2.42
CA ASN A 38 8.49 19.35 -3.18
C ASN A 38 7.83 18.18 -2.43
N ASP A 39 8.06 18.07 -1.12
CA ASP A 39 7.24 17.24 -0.25
C ASP A 39 5.93 17.96 0.12
N ASP A 40 4.98 17.24 0.74
CA ASP A 40 3.66 17.78 1.09
C ASP A 40 3.73 18.98 2.05
N ALA A 41 4.76 19.06 2.88
CA ALA A 41 4.98 20.18 3.80
C ALA A 41 5.78 21.34 3.17
N LEU A 42 6.32 21.16 1.95
CA LEU A 42 7.22 22.10 1.27
C LEU A 42 8.45 22.47 2.11
N GLU A 43 9.02 21.50 2.81
CA GLU A 43 10.20 21.63 3.67
C GLU A 43 11.43 20.89 3.11
N LYS A 44 11.22 19.84 2.31
CA LYS A 44 12.27 18.93 1.84
C LYS A 44 12.24 18.78 0.33
N VAL A 45 13.42 18.53 -0.24
CA VAL A 45 13.57 18.17 -1.66
C VAL A 45 13.62 16.66 -1.77
N MET A 46 12.58 16.06 -2.35
CA MET A 46 12.45 14.63 -2.59
C MET A 46 13.06 14.26 -3.95
N GLY A 47 13.91 13.23 -3.95
CA GLY A 47 14.48 12.65 -5.16
C GLY A 47 13.43 11.98 -6.04
N ALA A 48 13.72 11.81 -7.33
CA ALA A 48 12.83 11.24 -8.34
C ALA A 48 11.42 11.88 -8.40
N THR A 49 11.28 13.10 -7.89
CA THR A 49 10.05 13.89 -7.90
C THR A 49 10.37 15.23 -8.57
N PRO A 50 9.54 15.72 -9.51
CA PRO A 50 9.84 16.97 -10.19
C PRO A 50 10.03 18.12 -9.20
N THR A 51 11.13 18.86 -9.36
CA THR A 51 11.42 20.08 -8.60
C THR A 51 11.96 21.17 -9.54
N ARG A 52 12.15 22.38 -9.02
CA ARG A 52 12.89 23.45 -9.68
C ARG A 52 14.26 23.57 -9.06
N VAL A 53 15.30 23.41 -9.88
CA VAL A 53 16.68 23.72 -9.50
C VAL A 53 17.01 25.11 -10.03
N THR A 54 17.55 25.97 -9.17
CA THR A 54 17.91 27.34 -9.52
C THR A 54 19.40 27.55 -9.30
N TRP A 55 20.06 27.97 -10.37
CA TRP A 55 21.41 28.52 -10.34
C TRP A 55 21.37 30.02 -10.62
N GLN A 56 22.19 30.79 -9.93
CA GLN A 56 22.33 32.23 -10.14
C GLN A 56 23.79 32.62 -9.91
N GLY A 57 24.36 33.34 -10.86
CA GLY A 57 25.73 33.84 -10.78
C GLY A 57 25.88 35.24 -11.39
N GLN A 58 26.70 36.07 -10.75
CA GLN A 58 27.04 37.42 -11.18
C GLN A 58 28.41 37.43 -11.84
N THR A 59 28.52 37.91 -13.07
CA THR A 59 29.81 38.06 -13.73
C THR A 59 30.59 39.25 -13.16
N ALA A 60 31.92 39.25 -13.29
CA ALA A 60 32.72 40.42 -12.91
C ALA A 60 32.37 41.66 -13.76
N GLU A 61 32.70 42.85 -13.25
CA GLU A 61 32.36 44.14 -13.89
C GLU A 61 32.94 44.30 -15.31
N ASP A 62 34.02 43.59 -15.63
CA ASP A 62 34.72 43.60 -16.91
C ASP A 62 34.52 42.29 -17.71
N GLU A 63 33.69 41.38 -17.22
CA GLU A 63 33.53 40.03 -17.78
C GLU A 63 32.14 39.81 -18.40
N SER A 64 32.13 39.44 -19.68
CA SER A 64 30.93 39.10 -20.46
C SER A 64 30.87 37.60 -20.74
N LEU A 65 29.70 36.98 -20.64
CA LEU A 65 29.50 35.54 -20.92
C LEU A 65 28.99 35.25 -22.32
N SER A 66 29.58 34.25 -22.97
CA SER A 66 29.10 33.67 -24.23
C SER A 66 28.44 32.30 -24.05
N ALA A 67 28.82 31.53 -23.03
CA ALA A 67 28.16 30.28 -22.68
C ALA A 67 28.27 29.94 -21.19
N LEU A 68 27.39 29.07 -20.73
CA LEU A 68 27.30 28.56 -19.36
C LEU A 68 26.93 27.08 -19.42
N ALA A 69 27.67 26.22 -18.72
CA ALA A 69 27.41 24.79 -18.62
C ALA A 69 27.25 24.41 -17.14
N ILE A 70 26.07 23.93 -16.77
CA ILE A 70 25.75 23.48 -15.41
C ILE A 70 25.60 21.96 -15.42
N ASP A 71 26.42 21.28 -14.62
CA ASP A 71 26.29 19.85 -14.38
C ASP A 71 25.31 19.63 -13.23
N LEU A 72 24.12 19.14 -13.54
CA LEU A 72 23.19 18.62 -12.55
C LEU A 72 23.75 17.33 -11.92
N PRO A 73 23.35 16.99 -10.68
CA PRO A 73 23.78 15.78 -10.01
C PRO A 73 23.62 14.52 -10.86
N GLU A 74 24.57 13.58 -10.78
CA GLU A 74 24.52 12.32 -11.53
C GLU A 74 23.20 11.57 -11.26
N GLY A 75 22.49 11.17 -12.33
CA GLY A 75 21.15 10.57 -12.26
C GLY A 75 20.00 11.58 -12.33
N SER A 76 20.29 12.88 -12.46
CA SER A 76 19.28 13.89 -12.73
C SER A 76 18.82 13.90 -14.18
N SER A 77 17.59 14.37 -14.43
CA SER A 77 17.10 14.66 -15.78
C SER A 77 16.26 15.93 -15.85
N VAL A 78 16.42 16.70 -16.92
CA VAL A 78 15.59 17.85 -17.27
C VAL A 78 15.46 17.98 -18.79
N ASP A 79 14.28 18.37 -19.28
CA ASP A 79 14.09 18.69 -20.69
C ASP A 79 14.46 20.15 -20.97
N ALA A 80 15.07 20.41 -22.13
CA ALA A 80 15.51 21.76 -22.51
C ALA A 80 14.36 22.80 -22.53
N GLU A 81 13.14 22.37 -22.84
CA GLU A 81 11.94 23.23 -22.82
C GLU A 81 11.55 23.72 -21.42
N ASN A 82 11.99 23.01 -20.36
CA ASN A 82 11.71 23.36 -18.98
C ASN A 82 12.79 24.28 -18.36
N VAL A 83 13.85 24.60 -19.11
CA VAL A 83 14.92 25.48 -18.65
C VAL A 83 14.60 26.91 -19.05
N LYS A 84 14.60 27.81 -18.08
CA LYS A 84 14.36 29.24 -18.27
C LYS A 84 15.60 30.03 -17.88
N VAL A 85 16.04 30.92 -18.77
CA VAL A 85 17.19 31.79 -18.57
C VAL A 85 16.71 33.22 -18.37
N THR A 86 17.29 33.91 -17.39
CA THR A 86 17.04 35.33 -17.12
C THR A 86 18.38 36.03 -16.94
N VAL A 87 18.60 37.11 -17.67
CA VAL A 87 19.78 37.96 -17.52
C VAL A 87 19.32 39.32 -17.00
N MET A 88 20.02 39.84 -16.00
CA MET A 88 19.75 41.14 -15.41
C MET A 88 21.03 41.96 -15.37
N ASN A 89 20.92 43.28 -15.52
CA ASN A 89 21.99 44.21 -15.27
C ASN A 89 21.50 45.24 -14.24
N GLY A 90 22.08 45.18 -13.04
CA GLY A 90 21.51 45.87 -11.88
C GLY A 90 20.08 45.39 -11.58
N LEU A 91 19.11 46.29 -11.67
CA LEU A 91 17.69 46.01 -11.43
C LEU A 91 16.90 45.71 -12.71
N ASP A 92 17.51 45.92 -13.89
CA ASP A 92 16.83 45.81 -15.17
C ASP A 92 17.01 44.42 -15.76
N ARG A 93 15.89 43.79 -16.11
CA ARG A 93 15.89 42.52 -16.86
C ARG A 93 16.18 42.80 -18.33
N LEU A 94 17.18 42.11 -18.86
CA LEU A 94 17.60 42.21 -20.26
C LEU A 94 16.94 41.12 -21.11
N ASP A 95 16.55 41.49 -22.33
CA ASP A 95 16.06 40.56 -23.35
C ASP A 95 17.25 40.04 -24.18
N VAL A 96 18.00 39.10 -23.59
CA VAL A 96 19.17 38.50 -24.22
C VAL A 96 18.75 37.17 -24.86
N ALA A 97 19.03 37.01 -26.15
CA ALA A 97 18.81 35.75 -26.83
C ALA A 97 19.68 34.65 -26.20
N SER A 98 19.06 33.52 -25.83
CA SER A 98 19.76 32.36 -25.29
C SER A 98 19.28 31.08 -25.98
N LYS A 99 20.20 30.17 -26.27
CA LYS A 99 19.90 28.80 -26.72
C LYS A 99 20.22 27.84 -25.59
N VAL A 100 19.27 26.98 -25.25
CA VAL A 100 19.47 25.92 -24.25
C VAL A 100 19.61 24.58 -24.95
N GLN A 101 20.62 23.83 -24.55
CA GLN A 101 20.81 22.43 -24.91
C GLN A 101 20.99 21.62 -23.61
N VAL A 102 20.40 20.43 -23.56
CA VAL A 102 20.60 19.50 -22.44
C VAL A 102 21.16 18.20 -22.98
N ASP A 103 22.37 17.87 -22.57
CA ASP A 103 23.08 16.65 -22.98
C ASP A 103 23.01 15.60 -21.88
N GLY A 104 22.65 14.37 -22.24
CA GLY A 104 22.52 13.26 -21.30
C GLY A 104 21.43 13.45 -20.22
N GLY A 105 20.65 14.52 -20.29
CA GLY A 105 19.62 14.89 -19.30
C GLY A 105 20.14 15.70 -18.10
N SER A 106 21.45 15.72 -17.85
CA SER A 106 22.04 16.35 -16.66
C SER A 106 22.96 17.53 -16.96
N LEU A 107 23.55 17.61 -18.14
CA LEU A 107 24.41 18.73 -18.54
C LEU A 107 23.57 19.80 -19.24
N VAL A 108 23.31 20.91 -18.55
CA VAL A 108 22.54 22.04 -19.08
C VAL A 108 23.49 23.09 -19.63
N THR A 109 23.53 23.23 -20.95
CA THR A 109 24.35 24.22 -21.65
C THR A 109 23.47 25.36 -22.16
N VAL A 110 23.76 26.58 -21.72
CA VAL A 110 23.14 27.82 -22.19
C VAL A 110 24.17 28.58 -23.02
N THR A 111 23.85 28.87 -24.28
CA THR A 111 24.69 29.66 -25.18
C THR A 111 24.02 30.98 -25.50
N PHE A 112 24.78 32.06 -25.41
CA PHE A 112 24.36 33.42 -25.76
C PHE A 112 24.97 33.79 -27.12
N PRO A 113 24.17 33.87 -28.21
CA PRO A 113 24.70 34.23 -29.53
C PRO A 113 25.36 35.60 -29.57
N GLU A 114 24.84 36.54 -28.78
CA GLU A 114 25.49 37.80 -28.43
C GLU A 114 25.88 37.72 -26.95
N ALA A 115 27.13 38.02 -26.62
CA ALA A 115 27.61 37.93 -25.25
C ALA A 115 26.80 38.83 -24.31
N THR A 116 26.54 38.34 -23.10
CA THR A 116 25.87 39.11 -22.06
C THR A 116 26.68 40.35 -21.71
N PRO A 117 26.06 41.47 -21.31
CA PRO A 117 26.80 42.64 -20.84
C PRO A 117 27.68 42.31 -19.64
N ALA A 118 28.82 43.00 -19.51
CA ALA A 118 29.68 42.82 -18.35
C ALA A 118 28.97 43.19 -17.03
N GLY A 119 29.32 42.51 -15.93
CA GLY A 119 28.67 42.66 -14.63
C GLY A 119 27.22 42.14 -14.54
N SER A 120 26.75 41.36 -15.51
CA SER A 120 25.38 40.84 -15.53
C SER A 120 25.16 39.72 -14.51
N LEU A 121 23.96 39.70 -13.95
CA LEU A 121 23.45 38.60 -13.14
C LEU A 121 22.68 37.63 -14.04
N VAL A 122 23.17 36.41 -14.15
CA VAL A 122 22.55 35.34 -14.93
C VAL A 122 21.87 34.35 -13.99
N MET A 123 20.61 34.05 -14.26
CA MET A 123 19.82 33.07 -13.53
C MET A 123 19.32 31.99 -14.49
N VAL A 124 19.54 30.73 -14.13
CA VAL A 124 19.06 29.55 -14.84
C VAL A 124 18.13 28.79 -13.91
N GLU A 125 16.85 28.70 -14.30
CA GLU A 125 15.81 27.94 -13.61
C GLU A 125 15.52 26.66 -14.41
N CYS A 126 15.99 25.52 -13.92
CA CYS A 126 15.65 24.20 -14.46
C CYS A 126 14.34 23.74 -13.80
N ASN A 127 13.22 23.89 -14.50
CA ASN A 127 11.92 23.46 -13.98
C ASN A 127 11.69 21.97 -14.23
N ARG A 128 10.85 21.34 -13.40
CA ARG A 128 10.49 19.92 -13.52
C ARG A 128 11.69 18.96 -13.56
N THR A 129 12.82 19.36 -12.99
CA THR A 129 14.02 18.52 -12.88
C THR A 129 13.74 17.35 -11.96
N LEU A 130 14.06 16.14 -12.42
CA LEU A 130 14.10 14.95 -11.58
C LEU A 130 15.51 14.84 -11.02
N LEU A 131 15.63 14.91 -9.69
CA LEU A 131 16.89 14.70 -8.98
C LEU A 131 17.08 13.20 -8.65
N PRO A 132 18.30 12.77 -8.26
CA PRO A 132 18.59 11.36 -8.04
C PRO A 132 17.70 10.75 -6.94
N GLY A 133 17.13 9.57 -7.21
CA GLY A 133 16.23 8.89 -6.29
C GLY A 133 16.92 8.38 -5.01
N ASP A 134 18.23 8.13 -5.07
CA ASP A 134 19.03 7.67 -3.92
C ASP A 134 19.35 8.78 -2.92
N GLY A 135 19.03 10.04 -3.25
CA GLY A 135 19.28 11.22 -2.42
C GLY A 135 20.76 11.57 -2.30
N GLY A 136 21.06 12.56 -1.46
CA GLY A 136 22.42 13.03 -1.21
C GLY A 136 22.50 14.55 -1.05
N THR A 137 23.69 15.04 -0.71
CA THR A 137 24.01 16.46 -0.66
C THR A 137 24.79 16.82 -1.92
N PHE A 138 24.27 17.77 -2.69
CA PHE A 138 24.84 18.10 -4.00
C PHE A 138 25.36 19.53 -4.06
N GLY A 139 26.65 19.67 -4.36
CA GLY A 139 27.28 20.95 -4.68
C GLY A 139 27.11 21.32 -6.14
N LEU A 140 27.53 22.54 -6.47
CA LEU A 140 27.57 23.04 -7.84
C LEU A 140 28.79 22.50 -8.57
N THR A 141 28.58 21.99 -9.77
CA THR A 141 29.60 21.66 -10.76
C THR A 141 29.23 22.26 -12.10
N GLY A 142 30.21 22.74 -12.85
CA GLY A 142 29.97 23.36 -14.14
C GLY A 142 31.12 24.22 -14.60
N SER A 143 30.95 24.83 -15.76
CA SER A 143 31.91 25.76 -16.37
C SER A 143 31.17 26.90 -17.05
N TYR A 144 31.91 27.94 -17.40
CA TYR A 144 31.38 29.06 -18.16
C TYR A 144 32.43 29.51 -19.19
N THR A 145 31.95 30.10 -20.28
CA THR A 145 32.79 30.60 -21.36
C THR A 145 32.62 32.10 -21.49
N THR A 146 33.73 32.83 -21.45
CA THR A 146 33.74 34.29 -21.60
C THR A 146 33.56 34.70 -23.06
N ALA A 147 33.31 35.99 -23.31
CA ALA A 147 33.20 36.54 -24.67
C ALA A 147 34.49 36.35 -25.48
N ASP A 148 35.64 36.29 -24.81
CA ASP A 148 36.96 36.06 -25.43
C ASP A 148 37.21 34.58 -25.77
N GLY A 149 36.24 33.70 -25.50
CA GLY A 149 36.30 32.27 -25.80
C GLY A 149 37.08 31.43 -24.79
N GLN A 150 37.50 32.00 -23.65
CA GLN A 150 38.11 31.23 -22.57
C GLN A 150 37.03 30.49 -21.79
N THR A 151 37.22 29.19 -21.58
CA THR A 151 36.34 28.37 -20.73
C THR A 151 36.99 28.17 -19.38
N LEU A 152 36.26 28.54 -18.33
CA LEU A 152 36.70 28.50 -16.94
C LEU A 152 35.75 27.61 -16.13
N ASP A 153 36.29 26.86 -15.18
CA ASP A 153 35.47 26.11 -14.22
C ASP A 153 34.72 27.09 -13.32
N MET A 154 33.51 26.72 -12.91
CA MET A 154 32.76 27.49 -11.92
C MET A 154 33.57 27.61 -10.61
N PRO A 155 33.52 28.76 -9.92
CA PRO A 155 34.23 28.92 -8.68
C PRO A 155 33.75 27.92 -7.63
N ALA A 156 34.68 27.40 -6.84
CA ALA A 156 34.34 26.56 -5.70
C ALA A 156 33.41 27.33 -4.75
N THR A 157 32.28 26.71 -4.42
CA THR A 157 31.28 27.27 -3.51
C THR A 157 30.93 26.25 -2.44
N ASP A 158 30.59 26.72 -1.23
CA ASP A 158 30.05 25.92 -0.14
C ASP A 158 28.53 25.69 -0.28
N LYS A 159 27.90 26.29 -1.29
CA LYS A 159 26.47 26.15 -1.55
C LYS A 159 26.16 24.73 -2.01
N THR A 160 25.34 24.05 -1.23
CA THR A 160 24.80 22.73 -1.53
C THR A 160 23.30 22.72 -1.26
N PHE A 161 22.60 21.72 -1.79
CA PHE A 161 21.26 21.39 -1.35
C PHE A 161 21.14 19.89 -1.09
N ASP A 162 20.27 19.53 -0.15
CA ASP A 162 20.03 18.15 0.25
C ASP A 162 18.81 17.58 -0.47
N VAL A 163 18.94 16.34 -0.94
CA VAL A 163 17.87 15.55 -1.55
C VAL A 163 17.62 14.32 -0.70
N VAL A 164 16.36 14.14 -0.31
CA VAL A 164 15.87 12.99 0.44
C VAL A 164 15.62 11.85 -0.53
N SER A 165 16.11 10.66 -0.18
CA SER A 165 15.90 9.46 -0.98
C SER A 165 14.42 9.05 -1.02
N THR A 166 14.02 8.44 -2.13
CA THR A 166 12.67 7.90 -2.32
C THR A 166 12.72 6.40 -2.53
N SER A 167 11.69 5.69 -2.06
CA SER A 167 11.61 4.25 -2.22
C SER A 167 11.46 3.84 -3.69
N PRO A 168 11.89 2.64 -4.11
CA PRO A 168 11.70 2.17 -5.49
C PRO A 168 10.23 2.20 -5.96
N ALA A 169 9.28 2.00 -5.04
CA ALA A 169 7.85 2.06 -5.35
C ALA A 169 7.38 3.49 -5.63
N GLU A 170 7.90 4.48 -4.89
CA GLU A 170 7.64 5.90 -5.16
C GLU A 170 8.27 6.35 -6.48
N GLN A 171 9.52 5.94 -6.74
CA GLN A 171 10.19 6.23 -8.02
C GLN A 171 9.38 5.67 -9.20
N LEU A 172 8.92 4.42 -9.11
CA LEU A 172 8.08 3.79 -10.13
C LEU A 172 6.71 4.47 -10.25
N SER A 173 6.12 4.92 -9.14
CA SER A 173 4.86 5.66 -9.13
C SER A 173 4.97 7.00 -9.87
N THR A 174 6.05 7.76 -9.62
CA THR A 174 6.31 9.02 -10.32
C THR A 174 6.54 8.76 -11.81
N TRP A 175 7.35 7.74 -12.15
CA TRP A 175 7.56 7.34 -13.54
C TRP A 175 6.25 6.98 -14.25
N LEU A 176 5.38 6.19 -13.60
CA LEU A 176 4.07 5.83 -14.12
C LEU A 176 3.19 7.06 -14.36
N GLY A 177 3.14 7.99 -13.41
CA GLY A 177 2.32 9.20 -13.49
C GLY A 177 2.69 10.11 -14.67
N MET A 178 3.93 10.02 -15.15
CA MET A 178 4.40 10.76 -16.32
C MET A 178 4.00 10.13 -17.66
N GLN A 179 3.62 8.84 -17.68
CA GLN A 179 3.28 8.13 -18.91
C GLN A 179 1.93 8.58 -19.48
N ASP A 180 1.86 8.81 -20.78
CA ASP A 180 0.63 9.32 -21.42
C ASP A 180 -0.53 8.32 -21.36
N TRP A 181 -0.25 7.01 -21.37
CA TRP A 181 -1.28 5.99 -21.20
C TRP A 181 -1.86 5.99 -19.78
N VAL A 182 -1.07 6.33 -18.75
CA VAL A 182 -1.55 6.46 -17.36
C VAL A 182 -2.39 7.73 -17.22
N LYS A 183 -1.96 8.84 -17.82
CA LYS A 183 -2.79 10.07 -17.88
C LYS A 183 -4.12 9.80 -18.59
N ALA A 184 -4.09 9.07 -19.72
CA ALA A 184 -5.30 8.67 -20.45
C ALA A 184 -6.18 7.72 -19.62
N TRP A 185 -5.60 6.76 -18.90
CA TRP A 185 -6.30 5.86 -17.98
C TRP A 185 -6.99 6.65 -16.85
N ASN A 186 -6.25 7.56 -16.21
CA ASN A 186 -6.71 8.37 -15.09
C ASN A 186 -7.69 9.48 -15.52
N SER A 187 -7.81 9.77 -16.82
CA SER A 187 -8.86 10.67 -17.32
C SER A 187 -10.27 10.12 -17.04
N ASN A 188 -10.42 8.79 -16.94
CA ASN A 188 -11.65 8.17 -16.49
C ASN A 188 -11.71 8.20 -14.95
N LYS A 189 -12.68 8.94 -14.41
CA LYS A 189 -12.86 9.10 -12.96
C LYS A 189 -12.99 7.78 -12.19
N PHE A 190 -13.64 6.77 -12.77
CA PHE A 190 -13.79 5.47 -12.12
C PHE A 190 -12.44 4.73 -12.07
N LEU A 191 -11.72 4.70 -13.18
CA LEU A 191 -10.40 4.06 -13.24
C LEU A 191 -9.40 4.77 -12.33
N HIS A 192 -9.41 6.10 -12.30
CA HIS A 192 -8.57 6.86 -11.38
C HIS A 192 -8.92 6.57 -9.92
N LEU A 193 -10.21 6.49 -9.55
CA LEU A 193 -10.58 6.28 -8.15
C LEU A 193 -10.34 4.85 -7.65
N PHE A 194 -10.43 3.83 -8.51
CA PHE A 194 -10.35 2.43 -8.08
C PHE A 194 -9.09 1.69 -8.56
N PHE A 195 -8.47 2.14 -9.65
CA PHE A 195 -7.41 1.42 -10.34
C PHE A 195 -6.28 2.35 -10.79
N ASP A 196 -5.94 3.36 -9.99
CA ASP A 196 -4.82 4.26 -10.32
C ASP A 196 -3.48 3.49 -10.31
N PRO A 197 -2.78 3.35 -11.45
CA PRO A 197 -1.55 2.56 -11.53
C PRO A 197 -0.43 3.06 -10.61
N SER A 198 -0.29 4.38 -10.46
CA SER A 198 0.72 4.99 -9.60
C SER A 198 0.44 4.66 -8.13
N ILE A 199 -0.82 4.75 -7.70
CA ILE A 199 -1.22 4.44 -6.31
C ILE A 199 -1.14 2.94 -6.03
N ILE A 200 -1.43 2.08 -7.02
CA ILE A 200 -1.28 0.62 -6.85
C ILE A 200 0.15 0.29 -6.44
N VAL A 201 1.14 0.83 -7.16
CA VAL A 201 2.56 0.50 -6.93
C VAL A 201 3.03 0.93 -5.55
N THR A 202 2.66 2.14 -5.09
CA THR A 202 3.01 2.60 -3.75
C THR A 202 2.25 1.86 -2.65
N SER A 203 1.01 1.44 -2.94
CA SER A 203 0.16 0.76 -1.95
C SER A 203 0.58 -0.69 -1.70
N VAL A 204 1.03 -1.42 -2.72
CA VAL A 204 1.39 -2.85 -2.60
C VAL A 204 2.37 -3.14 -1.45
N PRO A 205 3.54 -2.50 -1.31
CA PRO A 205 4.49 -2.82 -0.23
C PRO A 205 3.93 -2.50 1.16
N VAL A 206 3.16 -1.43 1.28
CA VAL A 206 2.56 -1.00 2.55
C VAL A 206 1.44 -1.96 2.96
N VAL A 207 0.53 -2.29 2.05
CA VAL A 207 -0.57 -3.24 2.30
C VAL A 207 -0.04 -4.66 2.52
N PHE A 208 1.06 -5.05 1.87
CA PHE A 208 1.75 -6.31 2.14
C PHE A 208 2.18 -6.45 3.60
N SER A 209 2.67 -5.38 4.22
CA SER A 209 3.01 -5.38 5.66
C SER A 209 1.78 -5.67 6.51
N GLY A 210 0.63 -5.06 6.18
CA GLY A 210 -0.66 -5.36 6.81
C GLY A 210 -1.13 -6.80 6.60
N TRP A 211 -0.87 -7.36 5.42
CA TRP A 211 -1.18 -8.74 5.08
C TRP A 211 -0.41 -9.74 5.93
N LEU A 212 0.85 -9.48 6.23
CA LEU A 212 1.64 -10.29 7.17
C LEU A 212 1.04 -10.25 8.58
N ILE A 213 0.56 -9.10 9.05
CA ILE A 213 -0.09 -8.96 10.36
C ILE A 213 -1.42 -9.72 10.40
N ALA A 214 -2.24 -9.62 9.36
CA ALA A 214 -3.48 -10.40 9.25
C ALA A 214 -3.21 -11.91 9.27
N ILE A 215 -2.18 -12.38 8.56
CA ILE A 215 -1.75 -13.78 8.60
C ILE A 215 -1.28 -14.17 10.01
N ALA A 216 -0.46 -13.34 10.65
CA ALA A 216 0.03 -13.59 12.01
C ALA A 216 -1.14 -13.71 13.00
N LEU A 217 -2.13 -12.82 12.93
CA LEU A 217 -3.34 -12.88 13.75
C LEU A 217 -4.04 -14.23 13.61
N VAL A 218 -4.24 -14.72 12.39
CA VAL A 218 -4.91 -16.00 12.14
C VAL A 218 -4.06 -17.19 12.58
N ILE A 219 -2.76 -17.20 12.24
CA ILE A 219 -1.85 -18.30 12.59
C ILE A 219 -1.67 -18.42 14.11
N VAL A 220 -1.79 -17.33 14.87
CA VAL A 220 -1.80 -17.38 16.33
C VAL A 220 -3.18 -17.74 16.87
N SER A 221 -4.24 -17.09 16.38
CA SER A 221 -5.58 -17.22 16.96
C SER A 221 -6.24 -18.56 16.65
N PHE A 222 -6.14 -19.04 15.41
CA PHE A 222 -6.87 -20.23 14.99
C PHE A 222 -6.38 -21.51 15.71
N PRO A 223 -5.06 -21.77 15.85
CA PRO A 223 -4.57 -22.91 16.63
C PRO A 223 -4.94 -22.86 18.11
N LEU A 224 -5.04 -21.67 18.71
CA LEU A 224 -5.51 -21.50 20.09
C LEU A 224 -7.02 -21.71 20.22
N ALA A 225 -7.79 -21.31 19.21
CA ALA A 225 -9.24 -21.51 19.16
C ALA A 225 -9.63 -23.00 19.09
N ILE A 226 -8.82 -23.86 18.47
CA ILE A 226 -9.07 -25.31 18.34
C ILE A 226 -9.23 -26.03 19.69
N PRO A 227 -8.25 -26.03 20.61
CA PRO A 227 -8.38 -26.70 21.89
C PRO A 227 -9.47 -26.07 22.76
N ILE A 228 -9.64 -24.75 22.71
CA ILE A 228 -10.69 -24.04 23.46
C ILE A 228 -12.08 -24.43 22.93
N GLY A 229 -12.25 -24.50 21.61
CA GLY A 229 -13.50 -24.92 20.98
C GLY A 229 -13.81 -26.39 21.27
N LEU A 230 -12.80 -27.27 21.27
CA LEU A 230 -12.97 -28.66 21.64
C LEU A 230 -13.40 -28.82 23.10
N LEU A 231 -12.81 -28.03 24.01
CA LEU A 231 -13.22 -27.98 25.42
C LEU A 231 -14.69 -27.54 25.55
N TRP A 232 -15.09 -26.47 24.88
CA TRP A 232 -16.49 -26.00 24.88
C TRP A 232 -17.45 -27.03 24.28
N SER A 233 -17.02 -27.76 23.25
CA SER A 233 -17.78 -28.87 22.65
C SER A 233 -18.06 -29.97 23.68
N PHE A 234 -17.04 -30.40 24.43
CA PHE A 234 -17.20 -31.40 25.49
C PHE A 234 -18.07 -30.90 26.64
N MET A 235 -17.91 -29.65 27.07
CA MET A 235 -18.77 -29.06 28.09
C MET A 235 -20.24 -29.09 27.64
N ARG A 236 -20.54 -28.67 26.40
CA ARG A 236 -21.88 -28.69 25.82
C ARG A 236 -22.48 -30.10 25.68
N MET A 237 -21.65 -31.14 25.53
CA MET A 237 -22.10 -32.54 25.48
C MET A 237 -22.09 -33.25 26.84
N ALA A 238 -21.64 -32.59 27.91
CA ALA A 238 -21.50 -33.21 29.21
C ALA A 238 -22.84 -33.76 29.74
N LYS A 239 -22.79 -34.88 30.46
CA LYS A 239 -23.98 -35.46 31.11
C LYS A 239 -24.50 -34.58 32.26
N SER A 240 -23.59 -33.95 33.00
CA SER A 240 -23.93 -33.03 34.10
C SER A 240 -24.55 -31.74 33.56
N ARG A 241 -25.54 -31.21 34.28
CA ARG A 241 -26.27 -29.99 33.88
C ARG A 241 -25.40 -28.74 33.91
N VAL A 242 -24.45 -28.64 34.85
CA VAL A 242 -23.65 -27.42 35.03
C VAL A 242 -22.69 -27.16 33.88
N PRO A 243 -21.77 -28.08 33.49
CA PRO A 243 -20.87 -27.84 32.37
C PRO A 243 -21.63 -27.67 31.05
N ARG A 244 -22.75 -28.40 30.89
CA ARG A 244 -23.64 -28.27 29.75
C ARG A 244 -24.22 -26.88 29.63
N ALA A 245 -24.74 -26.33 30.73
CA ALA A 245 -25.31 -24.99 30.77
C ALA A 245 -24.24 -23.92 30.49
N LEU A 246 -23.04 -24.04 31.07
CA LEU A 246 -21.94 -23.11 30.81
C LEU A 246 -21.52 -23.11 29.34
N GLY A 247 -21.26 -24.30 28.77
CA GLY A 247 -20.88 -24.42 27.36
C GLY A 247 -21.98 -23.93 26.41
N ALA A 248 -23.24 -24.26 26.68
CA ALA A 248 -24.37 -23.76 25.90
C ALA A 248 -24.48 -22.23 25.97
N THR A 249 -24.34 -21.64 27.15
CA THR A 249 -24.44 -20.19 27.35
C THR A 249 -23.34 -19.46 26.60
N TYR A 250 -22.08 -19.87 26.77
CA TYR A 250 -20.95 -19.29 26.07
C TYR A 250 -21.14 -19.33 24.54
N ILE A 251 -21.43 -20.52 24.00
CA ILE A 251 -21.56 -20.71 22.55
C ILE A 251 -22.74 -19.88 22.01
N ASN A 252 -23.87 -19.85 22.71
CA ASN A 252 -25.06 -19.12 22.27
C ASN A 252 -24.85 -17.60 22.30
N ILE A 253 -24.16 -17.07 23.31
CA ILE A 253 -23.87 -15.63 23.41
C ILE A 253 -22.87 -15.22 22.32
N VAL A 254 -21.76 -15.94 22.19
CA VAL A 254 -20.69 -15.58 21.25
C VAL A 254 -21.16 -15.71 19.81
N ARG A 255 -21.90 -16.76 19.45
CA ARG A 255 -22.46 -16.92 18.10
C ARG A 255 -23.71 -16.06 17.86
N GLY A 256 -24.39 -15.65 18.93
CA GLY A 256 -25.57 -14.78 18.87
C GLY A 256 -25.25 -13.30 18.81
N THR A 257 -23.98 -12.91 18.95
CA THR A 257 -23.54 -11.51 18.92
C THR A 257 -22.58 -11.25 17.75
N PRO A 258 -22.66 -10.10 17.07
CA PRO A 258 -21.73 -9.77 16.00
C PRO A 258 -20.28 -9.69 16.49
N LEU A 259 -19.33 -10.25 15.74
CA LEU A 259 -17.90 -10.15 16.05
C LEU A 259 -17.43 -8.69 16.15
N PHE A 260 -17.93 -7.81 15.28
CA PHE A 260 -17.65 -6.37 15.34
C PHE A 260 -17.99 -5.77 16.71
N LEU A 261 -19.14 -6.15 17.29
CA LEU A 261 -19.54 -5.69 18.62
C LEU A 261 -18.64 -6.26 19.72
N GLN A 262 -18.23 -7.54 19.61
CA GLN A 262 -17.29 -8.16 20.55
C GLN A 262 -15.93 -7.44 20.55
N ILE A 263 -15.43 -7.07 19.36
CA ILE A 263 -14.22 -6.26 19.20
C ILE A 263 -14.39 -4.91 19.92
N TYR A 264 -15.48 -4.19 19.66
CA TYR A 264 -15.71 -2.88 20.29
C TYR A 264 -15.80 -2.97 21.82
N ILE A 265 -16.55 -3.95 22.35
CA ILE A 265 -16.65 -4.14 23.80
C ILE A 265 -15.27 -4.46 24.40
N ALA A 266 -14.46 -5.28 23.72
CA ALA A 266 -13.14 -5.62 24.22
C ALA A 266 -12.19 -4.41 24.20
N PHE A 267 -12.09 -3.70 23.07
CA PHE A 267 -11.12 -2.61 22.89
C PHE A 267 -11.49 -1.32 23.62
N PHE A 268 -12.78 -1.05 23.84
CA PHE A 268 -13.22 0.12 24.60
C PHE A 268 -13.58 -0.22 26.05
N GLY A 269 -14.09 -1.41 26.32
CA GLY A 269 -14.52 -1.82 27.67
C GLY A 269 -13.37 -2.19 28.60
N LEU A 270 -12.37 -2.98 28.16
CA LEU A 270 -11.26 -3.38 29.03
C LEU A 270 -10.41 -2.20 29.53
N PRO A 271 -10.08 -1.19 28.69
CA PRO A 271 -9.35 -0.02 29.17
C PRO A 271 -10.09 0.77 30.25
N LEU A 272 -11.43 0.82 30.20
CA LEU A 272 -12.24 1.45 31.25
C LEU A 272 -12.14 0.71 32.60
N LEU A 273 -11.79 -0.58 32.57
CA LEU A 273 -11.49 -1.38 33.77
C LEU A 273 -10.02 -1.28 34.20
N GLY A 274 -9.21 -0.43 33.55
CA GLY A 274 -7.79 -0.25 33.83
C GLY A 274 -6.88 -1.31 33.20
N ILE A 275 -7.41 -2.23 32.39
CA ILE A 275 -6.64 -3.28 31.73
C ILE A 275 -6.19 -2.76 30.35
N LYS A 276 -4.89 -2.49 30.22
CA LYS A 276 -4.26 -2.10 28.95
C LYS A 276 -3.51 -3.30 28.38
N MET A 277 -3.79 -3.64 27.13
CA MET A 277 -3.10 -4.69 26.38
C MET A 277 -2.69 -4.15 25.01
N ASP A 278 -1.68 -4.79 24.43
CA ASP A 278 -1.34 -4.61 23.03
C ASP A 278 -2.55 -4.91 22.13
N LEU A 279 -2.78 -4.06 21.12
CA LEU A 279 -3.88 -4.18 20.16
C LEU A 279 -3.88 -5.52 19.42
N PHE A 280 -2.70 -6.03 19.06
CA PHE A 280 -2.54 -7.34 18.42
C PHE A 280 -2.98 -8.47 19.36
N VAL A 281 -2.52 -8.43 20.62
CA VAL A 281 -2.86 -9.45 21.63
C VAL A 281 -4.36 -9.45 21.92
N LEU A 282 -4.93 -8.26 22.12
CA LEU A 282 -6.36 -8.13 22.38
C LEU A 282 -7.19 -8.58 21.17
N GLY A 283 -6.77 -8.21 19.96
CA GLY A 283 -7.37 -8.68 18.71
C GLY A 283 -7.34 -10.20 18.59
N ALA A 284 -6.20 -10.82 18.87
CA ALA A 284 -6.05 -12.27 18.86
C ALA A 284 -6.97 -12.95 19.89
N ILE A 285 -7.05 -12.43 21.13
CA ILE A 285 -7.95 -12.97 22.16
C ILE A 285 -9.41 -12.93 21.69
N VAL A 286 -9.87 -11.82 21.11
CA VAL A 286 -11.23 -11.70 20.62
C VAL A 286 -11.50 -12.69 19.49
N LEU A 287 -10.57 -12.85 18.54
CA LEU A 287 -10.68 -13.83 17.45
C LEU A 287 -10.69 -15.27 17.98
N VAL A 288 -9.85 -15.59 18.97
CA VAL A 288 -9.82 -16.90 19.65
C VAL A 288 -11.17 -17.20 20.29
N LEU A 289 -11.71 -16.27 21.07
CA LEU A 289 -12.99 -16.45 21.74
C LEU A 289 -14.11 -16.64 20.72
N ASN A 290 -14.17 -15.78 19.70
CA ASN A 290 -15.19 -15.87 18.67
C ASN A 290 -15.16 -17.22 17.94
N SER A 291 -14.03 -17.56 17.34
CA SER A 291 -13.92 -18.77 16.54
C SER A 291 -13.98 -20.05 17.37
N SER A 292 -13.55 -20.04 18.64
CA SER A 292 -13.69 -21.20 19.51
C SER A 292 -15.16 -21.60 19.72
N ALA A 293 -16.10 -20.66 19.73
CA ALA A 293 -17.53 -20.94 19.83
C ALA A 293 -18.08 -21.60 18.55
N TYR A 294 -17.62 -21.17 17.38
CA TYR A 294 -17.95 -21.82 16.10
C TYR A 294 -17.33 -23.20 15.99
N LEU A 295 -16.04 -23.33 16.32
CA LEU A 295 -15.33 -24.61 16.36
C LEU A 295 -15.98 -25.60 17.33
N ALA A 296 -16.49 -25.14 18.48
CA ALA A 296 -17.20 -26.01 19.41
C ALA A 296 -18.41 -26.71 18.78
N GLU A 297 -19.18 -25.97 17.96
CA GLU A 297 -20.33 -26.52 17.24
C GLU A 297 -19.93 -27.41 16.08
N ILE A 298 -18.85 -27.05 15.38
CA ILE A 298 -18.25 -27.89 14.34
C ILE A 298 -17.83 -29.24 14.92
N PHE A 299 -17.11 -29.24 16.05
CA PHE A 299 -16.70 -30.47 16.74
C PHE A 299 -17.91 -31.25 17.25
N ARG A 300 -18.91 -30.58 17.84
CA ARG A 300 -20.11 -31.23 18.35
C ARG A 300 -20.88 -31.93 17.24
N ALA A 301 -21.10 -31.24 16.12
CA ALA A 301 -21.77 -31.78 14.94
C ALA A 301 -20.95 -32.93 14.32
N GLY A 302 -19.63 -32.79 14.26
CA GLY A 302 -18.72 -33.84 13.80
C GLY A 302 -18.84 -35.12 14.63
N ILE A 303 -18.81 -35.00 15.96
CA ILE A 303 -18.94 -36.13 16.90
C ILE A 303 -20.31 -36.80 16.74
N GLN A 304 -21.39 -36.00 16.68
CA GLN A 304 -22.75 -36.51 16.53
C GLN A 304 -23.01 -37.16 15.16
N SER A 305 -22.21 -36.84 14.14
CA SER A 305 -22.34 -37.48 12.83
C SER A 305 -21.87 -38.93 12.81
N ILE A 306 -21.07 -39.37 13.81
CA ILE A 306 -20.55 -40.74 13.87
C ILE A 306 -21.69 -41.72 14.15
N ASN A 307 -21.72 -42.84 13.43
CA ASN A 307 -22.76 -43.86 13.57
C ASN A 307 -22.76 -44.42 15.01
N GLY A 308 -23.94 -44.47 15.65
CA GLY A 308 -24.13 -45.06 16.98
C GLY A 308 -23.54 -46.46 17.14
N GLY A 309 -23.54 -47.27 16.07
CA GLY A 309 -22.92 -48.60 16.06
C GLY A 309 -21.42 -48.61 16.38
N GLN A 310 -20.69 -47.51 16.12
CA GLN A 310 -19.29 -47.38 16.54
C GLN A 310 -19.16 -47.25 18.06
N PHE A 311 -20.09 -46.54 18.70
CA PHE A 311 -20.15 -46.42 20.16
C PHE A 311 -20.60 -47.73 20.82
N GLU A 312 -21.46 -48.50 20.15
CA GLU A 312 -21.88 -49.83 20.62
C GLU A 312 -20.75 -50.85 20.46
N ALA A 313 -20.08 -50.90 19.31
CA ALA A 313 -18.96 -51.79 19.06
C ALA A 313 -17.78 -51.56 20.02
N ALA A 314 -17.42 -50.29 20.27
CA ALA A 314 -16.37 -49.96 21.24
C ALA A 314 -16.73 -50.41 22.66
N ARG A 315 -17.99 -50.25 23.07
CA ARG A 315 -18.49 -50.75 24.36
C ARG A 315 -18.50 -52.27 24.43
N SER A 316 -18.83 -52.97 23.35
CA SER A 316 -18.76 -54.43 23.26
C SER A 316 -17.34 -54.97 23.38
N LEU A 317 -16.33 -54.17 23.03
CA LEU A 317 -14.91 -54.48 23.22
C LEU A 317 -14.38 -54.09 24.62
N GLY A 318 -15.27 -53.69 25.55
CA GLY A 318 -14.91 -53.33 26.92
C GLY A 318 -14.31 -51.93 27.09
N MET A 319 -14.34 -51.08 26.06
CA MET A 319 -13.81 -49.72 26.15
C MET A 319 -14.72 -48.83 27.02
N ASN A 320 -14.12 -48.07 27.94
CA ASN A 320 -14.85 -47.04 28.68
C ASN A 320 -15.16 -45.83 27.78
N GLY A 321 -15.95 -44.87 28.28
CA GLY A 321 -16.39 -43.71 27.48
C GLY A 321 -15.23 -42.81 27.00
N ALA A 322 -14.20 -42.63 27.82
CA ALA A 322 -13.02 -41.85 27.44
C ALA A 322 -12.19 -42.57 26.37
N GLN A 323 -11.95 -43.87 26.55
CA GLN A 323 -11.27 -44.71 25.57
C GLN A 323 -12.02 -44.71 24.24
N THR A 324 -13.35 -44.90 24.27
CA THR A 324 -14.21 -44.85 23.08
C THR A 324 -14.05 -43.50 22.38
N MET A 325 -14.11 -42.40 23.14
CA MET A 325 -13.97 -41.05 22.59
C MET A 325 -12.60 -40.83 21.92
N PHE A 326 -11.50 -41.07 22.64
CA PHE A 326 -10.15 -40.76 22.16
C PHE A 326 -9.65 -41.69 21.06
N TYR A 327 -9.92 -42.99 21.16
CA TYR A 327 -9.34 -43.97 20.22
C TYR A 327 -10.23 -44.27 19.01
N VAL A 328 -11.55 -44.08 19.12
CA VAL A 328 -12.49 -44.44 18.05
C VAL A 328 -13.15 -43.20 17.45
N ILE A 329 -13.74 -42.33 18.27
CA ILE A 329 -14.64 -41.26 17.80
C ILE A 329 -13.89 -40.02 17.34
N ILE A 330 -12.92 -39.51 18.11
CA ILE A 330 -12.15 -38.30 17.78
C ILE A 330 -11.39 -38.47 16.45
N PRO A 331 -10.64 -39.56 16.19
CA PRO A 331 -9.91 -39.70 14.93
C PRO A 331 -10.82 -39.68 13.69
N GLN A 332 -12.03 -40.24 13.81
CA GLN A 332 -13.04 -40.20 12.74
C GLN A 332 -13.66 -38.81 12.60
N THR A 333 -13.93 -38.15 13.73
CA THR A 333 -14.48 -36.78 13.79
C THR A 333 -13.54 -35.80 13.11
N VAL A 334 -12.25 -35.81 13.44
CA VAL A 334 -11.24 -34.91 12.87
C VAL A 334 -11.31 -34.92 11.35
N ARG A 335 -11.29 -36.11 10.72
CA ARG A 335 -11.40 -36.23 9.26
C ARG A 335 -12.67 -35.62 8.69
N ARG A 336 -13.79 -35.67 9.42
CA ARG A 336 -15.09 -35.14 8.98
C ARG A 336 -15.19 -33.63 9.12
N VAL A 337 -14.55 -33.05 10.14
CA VAL A 337 -14.68 -31.62 10.44
C VAL A 337 -13.66 -30.75 9.72
N ILE A 338 -12.53 -31.30 9.23
CA ILE A 338 -11.48 -30.48 8.59
C ILE A 338 -12.04 -29.57 7.48
N PRO A 339 -12.89 -30.00 6.53
CA PRO A 339 -13.40 -29.09 5.50
C PRO A 339 -14.15 -27.87 6.08
N THR A 340 -14.98 -28.09 7.10
CA THR A 340 -15.71 -27.03 7.80
C THR A 340 -14.78 -26.16 8.64
N MET A 341 -13.76 -26.74 9.27
CA MET A 341 -12.73 -25.98 9.99
C MET A 341 -11.91 -25.09 9.04
N THR A 342 -11.55 -25.58 7.85
CA THR A 342 -10.86 -24.75 6.85
C THR A 342 -11.76 -23.61 6.37
N SER A 343 -13.07 -23.83 6.28
CA SER A 343 -14.02 -22.75 5.97
C SER A 343 -14.05 -21.68 7.06
N GLU A 344 -14.03 -22.11 8.33
CA GLU A 344 -13.94 -21.22 9.50
C GLU A 344 -12.61 -20.46 9.53
N PHE A 345 -11.49 -21.09 9.14
CA PHE A 345 -10.19 -20.45 9.00
C PHE A 345 -10.23 -19.31 7.96
N ILE A 346 -10.82 -19.56 6.79
CA ILE A 346 -10.99 -18.54 5.75
C ILE A 346 -11.85 -17.38 6.25
N LEU A 347 -12.92 -17.68 6.99
CA LEU A 347 -13.79 -16.67 7.58
C LEU A 347 -13.03 -15.80 8.58
N MET A 348 -12.31 -16.41 9.54
CA MET A 348 -11.48 -15.69 10.50
C MET A 348 -10.47 -14.77 9.80
N TYR A 349 -9.82 -15.26 8.74
CA TYR A 349 -8.88 -14.46 7.97
C TYR A 349 -9.52 -13.20 7.38
N LYS A 350 -10.72 -13.31 6.82
CA LYS A 350 -11.46 -12.13 6.35
C LYS A 350 -11.92 -11.24 7.49
N ASP A 351 -12.35 -11.83 8.61
CA ASP A 351 -12.84 -11.11 9.77
C ASP A 351 -11.76 -10.32 10.51
N THR A 352 -10.47 -10.60 10.28
CA THR A 352 -9.38 -9.73 10.75
C THR A 352 -9.54 -8.28 10.30
N SER A 353 -10.19 -8.04 9.14
CA SER A 353 -10.52 -6.70 8.63
C SER A 353 -11.30 -5.84 9.62
N LEU A 354 -12.12 -6.47 10.48
CA LEU A 354 -12.94 -5.76 11.46
C LEU A 354 -12.08 -5.07 12.53
N LEU A 355 -10.85 -5.55 12.75
CA LEU A 355 -9.91 -4.96 13.71
C LEU A 355 -9.37 -3.60 13.23
N ALA A 356 -9.48 -3.27 11.94
CA ALA A 356 -9.16 -1.94 11.42
C ALA A 356 -9.97 -0.83 12.12
N ALA A 357 -11.20 -1.13 12.55
CA ALA A 357 -12.07 -0.16 13.21
C ALA A 357 -11.54 0.27 14.59
N VAL A 358 -10.68 -0.54 15.20
CA VAL A 358 -10.07 -0.28 16.50
C VAL A 358 -8.56 -0.01 16.40
N GLY A 359 -8.08 0.27 15.19
CA GLY A 359 -6.71 0.75 14.94
C GLY A 359 -5.64 -0.34 14.88
N VAL A 360 -6.01 -1.62 14.78
CA VAL A 360 -5.03 -2.68 14.49
C VAL A 360 -4.52 -2.49 13.06
N MET A 361 -3.20 -2.34 12.89
CA MET A 361 -2.55 -2.11 11.60
C MET A 361 -2.48 -3.39 10.75
N GLU A 362 -3.62 -3.95 10.37
CA GLU A 362 -3.72 -5.04 9.39
C GLU A 362 -4.03 -4.50 7.96
N ILE A 363 -4.35 -5.39 7.01
CA ILE A 363 -4.59 -5.08 5.59
C ILE A 363 -5.52 -3.87 5.41
N MET A 364 -6.71 -3.91 6.00
CA MET A 364 -7.72 -2.87 5.82
C MET A 364 -7.34 -1.55 6.46
N MET A 365 -6.66 -1.58 7.61
CA MET A 365 -6.17 -0.36 8.26
C MET A 365 -5.09 0.33 7.44
N TYR A 366 -4.12 -0.40 6.87
CA TYR A 366 -3.14 0.20 5.96
C TYR A 366 -3.79 0.78 4.71
N ALA A 367 -4.71 0.05 4.08
CA ALA A 367 -5.44 0.56 2.93
C ALA A 367 -6.25 1.83 3.26
N LYS A 368 -6.88 1.88 4.44
CA LYS A 368 -7.61 3.05 4.93
C LYS A 368 -6.68 4.24 5.15
N THR A 369 -5.51 4.04 5.73
CA THR A 369 -4.52 5.11 5.96
C THR A 369 -4.03 5.72 4.64
N ILE A 370 -3.70 4.87 3.66
CA ILE A 370 -3.28 5.35 2.33
C ILE A 370 -4.43 6.06 1.62
N THR A 371 -5.65 5.53 1.71
CA THR A 371 -6.85 6.16 1.13
C THR A 371 -7.08 7.54 1.73
N ALA A 372 -6.90 7.69 3.04
CA ALA A 372 -7.06 8.98 3.73
C ALA A 372 -5.97 9.98 3.31
N ALA A 373 -4.72 9.53 3.12
CA ALA A 373 -3.62 10.38 2.68
C ALA A 373 -3.74 10.81 1.22
N THR A 374 -4.17 9.91 0.34
CA THR A 374 -4.23 10.14 -1.12
C THR A 374 -5.57 10.70 -1.61
N GLY A 375 -6.63 10.58 -0.80
CA GLY A 375 -8.00 10.87 -1.24
C GLY A 375 -8.55 9.87 -2.27
N ASN A 376 -7.92 8.72 -2.45
CA ASN A 376 -8.20 7.76 -3.52
C ASN A 376 -8.47 6.35 -2.96
N VAL A 377 -9.48 5.65 -3.46
CA VAL A 377 -9.92 4.35 -2.91
C VAL A 377 -9.23 3.13 -3.53
N THR A 378 -8.32 3.34 -4.49
CA THR A 378 -7.46 2.30 -5.08
C THR A 378 -6.76 1.39 -4.06
N PRO A 379 -6.27 1.85 -2.88
CA PRO A 379 -5.66 0.97 -1.89
C PRO A 379 -6.58 -0.15 -1.40
N TYR A 380 -7.91 0.02 -1.40
CA TYR A 380 -8.85 -1.05 -1.06
C TYR A 380 -8.93 -2.14 -2.12
N ILE A 381 -8.69 -1.82 -3.39
CA ILE A 381 -8.58 -2.81 -4.46
C ILE A 381 -7.30 -3.64 -4.28
N VAL A 382 -6.20 -3.01 -3.89
CA VAL A 382 -4.95 -3.71 -3.53
C VAL A 382 -5.19 -4.65 -2.35
N ALA A 383 -5.85 -4.18 -1.29
CA ALA A 383 -6.28 -5.02 -0.16
C ALA A 383 -7.15 -6.21 -0.60
N ALA A 384 -8.12 -5.99 -1.48
CA ALA A 384 -8.95 -7.06 -2.03
C ALA A 384 -8.11 -8.11 -2.76
N GLY A 385 -7.09 -7.71 -3.53
CA GLY A 385 -6.12 -8.60 -4.15
C GLY A 385 -5.42 -9.51 -3.12
N PHE A 386 -4.94 -8.94 -2.01
CA PHE A 386 -4.30 -9.70 -0.93
C PHE A 386 -5.25 -10.69 -0.24
N TYR A 387 -6.51 -10.34 -0.02
CA TYR A 387 -7.51 -11.29 0.46
C TYR A 387 -7.74 -12.43 -0.54
N LEU A 388 -7.79 -12.14 -1.84
CA LEU A 388 -7.99 -13.14 -2.89
C LEU A 388 -6.82 -14.11 -3.04
N ILE A 389 -5.59 -13.64 -2.85
CA ILE A 389 -4.36 -14.46 -2.87
C ILE A 389 -4.45 -15.62 -1.87
N VAL A 390 -5.06 -15.42 -0.70
CA VAL A 390 -5.23 -16.47 0.32
C VAL A 390 -6.54 -17.24 0.15
N THR A 391 -7.64 -16.54 -0.10
CA THR A 391 -8.98 -17.15 -0.11
C THR A 391 -9.20 -18.08 -1.31
N ILE A 392 -8.70 -17.76 -2.51
CA ILE A 392 -8.88 -18.60 -3.70
C ILE A 392 -8.17 -19.97 -3.55
N PRO A 393 -6.88 -20.04 -3.19
CA PRO A 393 -6.22 -21.33 -2.97
C PRO A 393 -6.88 -22.16 -1.86
N MET A 394 -7.28 -21.52 -0.75
CA MET A 394 -7.93 -22.21 0.37
C MET A 394 -9.31 -22.76 -0.03
N THR A 395 -10.08 -22.03 -0.83
CA THR A 395 -11.37 -22.51 -1.36
C THR A 395 -11.17 -23.72 -2.29
N LYS A 396 -10.15 -23.69 -3.15
CA LYS A 396 -9.80 -24.84 -4.00
C LYS A 396 -9.38 -26.05 -3.17
N LEU A 397 -8.63 -25.83 -2.08
CA LEU A 397 -8.25 -26.88 -1.14
C LEU A 397 -9.50 -27.52 -0.51
N ILE A 398 -10.44 -26.73 0.01
CA ILE A 398 -11.71 -27.22 0.57
C ILE A 398 -12.46 -28.09 -0.45
N ASN A 399 -12.67 -27.58 -1.67
CA ASN A 399 -13.39 -28.30 -2.71
C ASN A 399 -12.74 -29.66 -3.04
N SER A 400 -11.40 -29.71 -3.07
CA SER A 400 -10.65 -30.95 -3.27
C SER A 400 -10.84 -31.94 -2.10
N MET A 401 -10.84 -31.45 -0.86
CA MET A 401 -11.08 -32.26 0.33
C MET A 401 -12.49 -32.85 0.34
N GLU A 402 -13.50 -32.04 0.01
CA GLU A 402 -14.89 -32.49 -0.09
C GLU A 402 -15.08 -33.54 -1.17
N GLN A 403 -14.49 -33.36 -2.36
CA GLN A 403 -14.56 -34.33 -3.45
C GLN A 403 -13.92 -35.67 -3.06
N ARG A 404 -12.77 -35.65 -2.38
CA ARG A 404 -12.10 -36.87 -1.90
C ARG A 404 -12.94 -37.61 -0.85
N MET A 405 -13.63 -36.86 0.03
CA MET A 405 -14.50 -37.44 1.05
C MET A 405 -15.83 -37.97 0.46
N ALA A 406 -16.37 -37.31 -0.57
CA ALA A 406 -17.58 -37.75 -1.28
C ALA A 406 -17.33 -38.96 -2.21
N GLY A 407 -16.12 -39.08 -2.78
CA GLY A 407 -15.72 -40.18 -3.66
C GLY A 407 -15.78 -41.58 -3.03
N GLY A 408 -15.82 -41.69 -1.69
CA GLY A 408 -16.04 -42.94 -0.97
C GLY A 408 -17.47 -43.48 -1.04
N ARG A 409 -18.43 -42.70 -1.57
CA ARG A 409 -19.82 -43.10 -1.74
C ARG A 409 -20.19 -42.92 -3.21
N LYS A 410 -19.78 -43.88 -4.06
CA LYS A 410 -20.32 -44.01 -5.43
C LYS A 410 -21.85 -43.99 -5.31
N LYS A 411 -22.47 -42.86 -5.63
CA LYS A 411 -23.90 -42.79 -5.95
C LYS A 411 -24.09 -43.72 -7.13
N ARG A 412 -24.57 -44.93 -6.87
CA ARG A 412 -25.13 -45.81 -7.89
C ARG A 412 -26.34 -45.07 -8.44
N LYS A 413 -26.13 -44.22 -9.46
CA LYS A 413 -27.21 -43.70 -10.30
C LYS A 413 -27.88 -44.93 -10.90
N LYS A 414 -28.96 -45.41 -10.29
CA LYS A 414 -29.97 -46.17 -11.03
C LYS A 414 -30.51 -45.18 -12.05
N GLY A 415 -30.09 -45.34 -13.30
CA GLY A 415 -30.71 -44.63 -14.41
C GLY A 415 -32.18 -45.00 -14.43
N VAL A 416 -33.03 -44.04 -14.09
CA VAL A 416 -34.40 -44.03 -14.60
C VAL A 416 -34.27 -43.28 -15.92
N THR A 417 -34.24 -44.04 -17.02
CA THR A 417 -34.44 -43.48 -18.34
C THR A 417 -35.90 -43.06 -18.40
N ILE A 418 -36.17 -41.77 -18.28
CA ILE A 418 -37.46 -41.21 -18.65
C ILE A 418 -37.38 -41.00 -20.16
N THR A 419 -38.02 -41.89 -20.92
CA THR A 419 -38.31 -41.65 -22.33
C THR A 419 -39.24 -40.45 -22.42
N SER A 420 -38.89 -39.51 -23.29
CA SER A 420 -39.52 -38.22 -23.51
C SER A 420 -40.88 -38.32 -24.21
N GLU A 421 -41.84 -39.04 -23.62
CA GLU A 421 -43.16 -39.27 -24.24
C GLU A 421 -44.33 -39.22 -23.25
N GLU A 422 -44.17 -38.56 -22.10
CA GLU A 422 -45.28 -38.40 -21.13
C GLU A 422 -45.36 -36.97 -20.55
N ALA A 423 -45.05 -35.97 -21.37
CA ALA A 423 -45.26 -34.56 -21.07
C ALA A 423 -46.35 -33.96 -21.95
N VAL A 424 -47.50 -34.61 -22.05
CA VAL A 424 -48.73 -33.97 -22.55
C VAL A 424 -49.90 -34.51 -21.74
N LEU A 425 -50.30 -33.78 -20.70
CA LEU A 425 -51.71 -33.63 -20.35
C LEU A 425 -52.03 -32.20 -19.90
N PRO A 426 -53.25 -31.72 -20.22
CA PRO A 426 -53.66 -30.33 -20.12
C PRO A 426 -54.27 -30.03 -18.75
N ASP A 427 -54.01 -28.84 -18.19
CA ASP A 427 -54.98 -28.07 -17.41
C ASP A 427 -54.34 -26.76 -16.90
N SER A 428 -54.29 -25.77 -17.79
CA SER A 428 -53.98 -24.38 -17.44
C SER A 428 -55.20 -23.65 -16.85
N ASP A 429 -56.41 -24.22 -16.93
CA ASP A 429 -57.65 -23.52 -16.56
C ASP A 429 -58.06 -23.74 -15.09
N ALA A 430 -57.56 -24.80 -14.45
CA ALA A 430 -57.78 -25.07 -13.02
C ALA A 430 -56.97 -24.14 -12.10
N ALA A 431 -55.82 -23.63 -12.55
CA ALA A 431 -54.97 -22.73 -11.78
C ALA A 431 -55.47 -21.27 -11.81
N VAL A 432 -56.10 -20.86 -12.91
CA VAL A 432 -56.63 -19.49 -13.10
C VAL A 432 -57.99 -19.31 -12.40
N SER A 433 -58.83 -20.34 -12.35
CA SER A 433 -60.12 -20.29 -11.62
C SER A 433 -59.95 -20.24 -10.10
N LYS A 434 -58.82 -20.74 -9.56
CA LYS A 434 -58.54 -20.72 -8.11
C LYS A 434 -58.01 -19.37 -7.62
N SER A 435 -57.36 -18.57 -8.46
CA SER A 435 -56.90 -17.22 -8.09
C SER A 435 -58.04 -16.19 -8.15
N LEU A 436 -58.97 -16.31 -9.10
CA LEU A 436 -60.14 -15.43 -9.23
C LEU A 436 -61.17 -15.59 -8.09
N ARG A 437 -61.38 -16.81 -7.57
CA ARG A 437 -62.28 -17.02 -6.42
C ARG A 437 -61.73 -16.49 -5.08
N MET A 438 -60.41 -16.34 -4.96
CA MET A 438 -59.78 -15.89 -3.72
C MET A 438 -59.79 -14.36 -3.57
N SER A 439 -59.87 -13.62 -4.69
CA SER A 439 -59.99 -12.15 -4.68
C SER A 439 -61.41 -11.65 -4.38
N GLU A 440 -62.45 -12.39 -4.73
CA GLU A 440 -63.84 -12.01 -4.45
C GLU A 440 -64.25 -12.25 -2.98
N THR A 441 -63.54 -13.14 -2.27
CA THR A 441 -63.85 -13.46 -0.87
C THR A 441 -63.28 -12.41 0.12
N LEU A 442 -62.36 -11.55 -0.32
CA LEU A 442 -61.71 -10.51 0.53
C LEU A 442 -62.31 -9.10 0.35
N ALA A 443 -63.21 -8.90 -0.62
CA ALA A 443 -63.84 -7.60 -0.88
C ALA A 443 -65.25 -7.44 -0.27
N GLY A 444 -65.76 -8.45 0.44
CA GLY A 444 -67.14 -8.51 0.93
C GLY A 444 -67.29 -8.44 2.46
N SER A 445 -66.82 -7.37 3.09
CA SER A 445 -67.28 -7.01 4.45
C SER A 445 -67.18 -5.50 4.70
N ASN A 446 -68.08 -4.73 4.10
CA ASN A 446 -68.46 -3.43 4.64
C ASN A 446 -69.93 -3.20 4.30
N HIS A 447 -70.81 -3.77 5.12
CA HIS A 447 -72.20 -3.35 5.18
C HIS A 447 -72.42 -2.65 6.52
N ILE A 448 -72.75 -1.37 6.40
CA ILE A 448 -73.34 -0.50 7.42
C ILE A 448 -74.76 -0.99 7.69
N SER A 449 -75.20 -0.95 8.95
CA SER A 449 -76.63 -0.86 9.29
C SER A 449 -76.83 -0.05 10.58
N HIS A 450 -77.47 1.11 10.37
CA HIS A 450 -78.40 1.88 11.21
C HIS A 450 -78.20 1.99 12.73
#